data_AF-A0A0T9EV36-F1
#
_entry.id   AF-A0A0T9EV36-F1
#
_cell.length_a   1.000
_cell.length_b   1.000
_cell.length_c   1.000
_cell.angle_alpha   90.00
_cell.angle_beta   90.00
_cell.angle_gamma   90.00
#
_symmetry.space_group_name_H-M   'P 1'
#
loop_
_entity.id
_entity.type
_entity.pdbx_description
1 polymer ?
#
loop_
_entity_poly.entity_id
_entity_poly.type
_entity_poly.pdbx_seq_one_letter_code
_entity_poly.pdbx_strand_id
1 'polypeptide(L)'
;MLMADTCLDEFTDHGHCGVLDDRGRVDNDATVARYVELAVAQAESGAHVVGPSGMMDGQVAAIRDGLDAAGYIDVVILAYAAKFASAFYGPFREAVSSSLSGDRRTYQQEPGNAAEALREIELDLDEGADIVMVKPAMGYLDVVAAAADVSPVPVAAYQVSGEYAMIRAAAANNWIDERAAVLESLTGIRRAGADIVLTYWAVDAAGWLT
;
A
#
# COMPACT_ATOMS: atom_id res chain seq x y z
N MET A 1 2.08 14.28 11.13
CA MET A 1 1.07 13.26 10.75
C MET A 1 1.72 11.91 10.92
N LEU A 2 1.05 10.97 11.60
CA LEU A 2 1.52 9.60 11.79
C LEU A 2 0.61 8.66 10.99
N MET A 3 1.19 7.89 10.08
CA MET A 3 0.49 6.90 9.27
C MET A 3 0.96 5.51 9.70
N ALA A 4 0.03 4.62 10.02
CA ALA A 4 0.33 3.24 10.44
C ALA A 4 -0.13 2.26 9.37
N ASP A 5 0.73 1.31 8.99
CA ASP A 5 0.30 0.18 8.14
C ASP A 5 -0.56 -0.76 8.97
N THR A 6 -1.71 -1.16 8.43
CA THR A 6 -2.69 -2.00 9.11
C THR A 6 -2.73 -3.34 8.41
N CYS A 7 -1.85 -4.25 8.84
CA CYS A 7 -1.69 -5.60 8.31
C CYS A 7 -1.18 -6.54 9.40
N LEU A 8 -1.29 -7.86 9.17
CA LEU A 8 -0.84 -8.87 10.14
C LEU A 8 0.46 -9.58 9.75
N ASP A 9 1.05 -9.32 8.58
CA ASP A 9 2.21 -10.10 8.13
C ASP A 9 3.45 -9.90 8.99
N GLU A 10 3.61 -8.75 9.65
CA GLU A 10 4.69 -8.53 10.60
C GLU A 10 4.46 -9.18 11.98
N PHE A 11 3.24 -9.66 12.25
CA PHE A 11 2.84 -10.20 13.56
C PHE A 11 2.50 -11.69 13.53
N THR A 12 2.38 -12.29 12.35
CA THR A 12 2.07 -13.71 12.17
C THR A 12 3.36 -14.54 12.09
N ASP A 13 3.31 -15.78 12.58
CA ASP A 13 4.43 -16.72 12.47
C ASP A 13 4.63 -17.24 11.04
N HIS A 14 3.57 -17.21 10.22
CA HIS A 14 3.55 -17.67 8.83
C HIS A 14 3.72 -16.55 7.78
N GLY A 15 3.76 -15.27 8.17
CA GLY A 15 4.06 -14.14 7.27
C GLY A 15 3.01 -13.84 6.19
N HIS A 16 1.79 -14.36 6.32
CA HIS A 16 0.64 -13.97 5.48
C HIS A 16 -0.01 -12.72 6.06
N CYS A 17 -0.67 -11.94 5.21
CA CYS A 17 -1.34 -10.71 5.62
C CYS A 17 -2.54 -10.94 6.55
N GLY A 18 -3.02 -12.18 6.69
CA GLY A 18 -4.25 -12.49 7.41
C GLY A 18 -4.22 -13.83 8.15
N VAL A 19 -5.31 -14.11 8.86
CA VAL A 19 -5.56 -15.36 9.60
C VAL A 19 -5.67 -16.53 8.62
N LEU A 20 -5.11 -17.69 8.95
CA LEU A 20 -5.22 -18.90 8.12
C LEU A 20 -6.36 -19.81 8.58
N ASP A 21 -7.08 -20.40 7.62
CA ASP A 21 -8.06 -21.46 7.84
C ASP A 21 -7.36 -22.82 8.10
N ASP A 22 -8.16 -23.85 8.43
CA ASP A 22 -7.65 -25.23 8.66
C ASP A 22 -6.90 -25.84 7.47
N ARG A 23 -7.01 -25.23 6.27
CA ARG A 23 -6.35 -25.64 5.03
C ARG A 23 -5.11 -24.78 4.71
N GLY A 24 -4.76 -23.83 5.57
CA GLY A 24 -3.64 -22.91 5.38
C GLY A 24 -3.91 -21.79 4.37
N ARG A 25 -5.17 -21.51 4.04
CA ARG A 25 -5.56 -20.39 3.17
C ARG A 25 -5.90 -19.18 4.02
N VAL A 26 -5.68 -17.97 3.51
CA VAL A 26 -6.11 -16.76 4.21
C VAL A 26 -7.63 -16.72 4.29
N ASP A 27 -8.16 -16.64 5.51
CA ASP A 27 -9.57 -16.46 5.81
C ASP A 27 -9.88 -14.96 5.84
N ASN A 28 -10.65 -14.49 4.85
CA ASN A 28 -10.97 -13.08 4.68
C ASN A 28 -11.67 -12.50 5.91
N ASP A 29 -12.81 -13.08 6.30
CA ASP A 29 -13.68 -12.52 7.33
C ASP A 29 -13.00 -12.56 8.71
N ALA A 30 -12.29 -13.64 9.01
CA ALA A 30 -11.51 -13.73 10.24
C ALA A 30 -10.37 -12.71 10.26
N THR A 31 -9.78 -12.39 9.11
CA THR A 31 -8.73 -11.37 8.98
C THR A 31 -9.29 -9.96 9.17
N VAL A 32 -10.39 -9.63 8.48
CA VAL A 32 -11.03 -8.31 8.57
C VAL A 32 -11.38 -7.98 10.02
N ALA A 33 -11.91 -8.94 10.79
CA ALA A 33 -12.16 -8.75 12.22
C ALA A 33 -10.91 -8.33 13.01
N ARG A 34 -9.72 -8.88 12.67
CA ARG A 34 -8.45 -8.51 13.30
C ARG A 34 -7.91 -7.17 12.81
N TYR A 35 -8.16 -6.80 11.56
CA TYR A 35 -7.80 -5.47 11.06
C TYR A 35 -8.57 -4.37 11.77
N VAL A 36 -9.85 -4.60 12.10
CA VAL A 36 -10.62 -3.67 12.92
C VAL A 36 -9.98 -3.47 14.30
N GLU A 37 -9.66 -4.56 14.99
CA GLU A 37 -8.98 -4.50 16.30
C GLU A 37 -7.64 -3.74 16.21
N LEU A 38 -6.85 -4.03 15.17
CA LEU A 38 -5.56 -3.37 14.95
C LEU A 38 -5.71 -1.87 14.62
N ALA A 39 -6.65 -1.50 13.76
CA ALA A 39 -6.90 -0.11 13.39
C ALA A 39 -7.31 0.73 14.61
N VAL A 40 -8.21 0.19 15.46
CA VAL A 40 -8.61 0.84 16.72
C VAL A 40 -7.42 0.97 17.67
N ALA A 41 -6.61 -0.08 17.84
CA ALA A 41 -5.41 -0.01 18.69
C ALA A 41 -4.37 1.02 18.18
N GLN A 42 -4.23 1.14 16.85
CA GLN A 42 -3.37 2.15 16.22
C GLN A 42 -3.90 3.56 16.45
N ALA A 43 -5.22 3.77 16.31
CA ALA A 43 -5.89 5.04 16.60
C ALA A 43 -5.77 5.43 18.08
N GLU A 44 -6.01 4.49 19.00
CA GLU A 44 -5.79 4.65 20.45
C GLU A 44 -4.35 5.09 20.78
N SER A 45 -3.39 4.60 20.00
CA SER A 45 -1.96 4.93 20.13
C SER A 45 -1.55 6.25 19.46
N GLY A 46 -2.49 6.97 18.82
CA GLY A 46 -2.27 8.28 18.21
C GLY A 46 -1.97 8.27 16.71
N ALA A 47 -2.27 7.18 15.99
CA ALA A 47 -2.25 7.19 14.53
C ALA A 47 -3.27 8.19 13.99
N HIS A 48 -2.84 8.99 13.02
CA HIS A 48 -3.74 9.94 12.32
C HIS A 48 -4.34 9.32 11.06
N VAL A 49 -3.64 8.31 10.51
CA VAL A 49 -4.02 7.58 9.31
C VAL A 49 -3.76 6.10 9.57
N VAL A 50 -4.71 5.25 9.24
CA VAL A 50 -4.55 3.79 9.15
C VAL A 50 -4.51 3.38 7.68
N GLY A 51 -3.61 2.46 7.35
CA GLY A 51 -3.34 2.05 5.98
C GLY A 51 -3.56 0.56 5.79
N PRO A 52 -4.81 0.09 5.57
CA PRO A 52 -5.08 -1.34 5.37
C PRO A 52 -4.38 -1.86 4.12
N SER A 53 -3.33 -2.65 4.31
CA SER A 53 -2.46 -3.11 3.24
C SER A 53 -2.69 -4.58 2.88
N GLY A 54 -3.67 -5.23 3.51
CA GLY A 54 -3.93 -6.66 3.40
C GLY A 54 -4.47 -7.16 2.07
N MET A 55 -5.22 -6.31 1.35
CA MET A 55 -6.10 -6.70 0.24
C MET A 55 -7.17 -7.72 0.67
N MET A 56 -7.77 -7.51 1.85
CA MET A 56 -8.94 -8.30 2.25
C MET A 56 -10.20 -7.60 1.76
N ASP A 57 -11.13 -8.37 1.19
CA ASP A 57 -12.40 -7.87 0.68
C ASP A 57 -13.23 -7.27 1.84
N GLY A 58 -13.71 -6.04 1.69
CA GLY A 58 -14.53 -5.34 2.70
C GLY A 58 -13.75 -4.75 3.87
N GLN A 59 -12.41 -4.74 3.82
CA GLN A 59 -11.59 -4.25 4.93
C GLN A 59 -11.82 -2.77 5.23
N VAL A 60 -12.09 -1.94 4.22
CA VAL A 60 -12.23 -0.49 4.39
C VAL A 60 -13.50 -0.18 5.16
N ALA A 61 -14.64 -0.72 4.71
CA ALA A 61 -15.92 -0.50 5.39
C ALA A 61 -15.89 -1.01 6.84
N ALA A 62 -15.34 -2.21 7.06
CA ALA A 62 -15.25 -2.79 8.39
C ALA A 62 -14.36 -1.96 9.33
N ILE A 63 -13.20 -1.49 8.85
CA ILE A 63 -12.31 -0.62 9.62
C ILE A 63 -12.99 0.71 9.94
N ARG A 64 -13.70 1.30 8.97
CA ARG A 64 -14.44 2.56 9.17
C ARG A 64 -15.49 2.40 10.27
N ASP A 65 -16.34 1.37 10.17
CA ASP A 65 -17.37 1.06 11.17
C ASP A 65 -16.76 0.84 12.57
N GLY A 66 -15.64 0.13 12.63
CA GLY A 66 -14.93 -0.16 13.87
C GLY A 66 -14.32 1.08 14.53
N LEU A 67 -13.66 1.93 13.75
CA LEU A 67 -13.13 3.21 14.22
C LEU A 67 -14.26 4.12 14.72
N ASP A 68 -15.37 4.21 13.99
CA ASP A 68 -16.52 5.04 14.37
C ASP A 68 -17.17 4.56 15.66
N ALA A 69 -17.36 3.24 15.80
CA ALA A 69 -17.90 2.64 17.02
C ALA A 69 -17.00 2.88 18.25
N ALA A 70 -15.67 2.96 18.04
CA ALA A 70 -14.70 3.28 19.08
C ALA A 70 -14.52 4.80 19.32
N GLY A 71 -15.19 5.66 18.54
CA GLY A 71 -15.13 7.12 18.67
C GLY A 71 -13.97 7.80 17.91
N TYR A 72 -13.29 7.08 17.02
CA TYR A 72 -12.17 7.55 16.20
C TYR A 72 -12.61 8.05 14.82
N ILE A 73 -13.61 8.92 14.79
CA ILE A 73 -14.26 9.41 13.56
C ILE A 73 -13.33 10.25 12.66
N ASP A 74 -12.28 10.84 13.21
CA ASP A 74 -11.35 11.73 12.49
C ASP A 74 -10.10 10.99 11.97
N VAL A 75 -9.98 9.67 12.22
CA VAL A 75 -8.86 8.88 11.72
C VAL A 75 -9.08 8.57 10.25
N VAL A 76 -8.12 8.96 9.42
CA VAL A 76 -8.16 8.80 7.95
C VAL A 76 -7.86 7.35 7.56
N ILE A 77 -8.56 6.83 6.55
CA ILE A 77 -8.26 5.54 5.92
C ILE A 77 -7.53 5.76 4.60
N LEU A 78 -6.26 5.32 4.53
CA LEU A 78 -5.49 5.23 3.29
C LEU A 78 -5.55 3.79 2.78
N ALA A 79 -6.50 3.51 1.90
CA ALA A 79 -6.70 2.18 1.36
C ALA A 79 -5.61 1.83 0.35
N TYR A 80 -4.94 0.68 0.53
CA TYR A 80 -4.06 0.12 -0.50
C TYR A 80 -4.89 -0.57 -1.61
N ALA A 81 -5.81 0.18 -2.21
CA ALA A 81 -6.89 -0.33 -3.05
C ALA A 81 -6.43 -1.10 -4.30
N ALA A 82 -5.28 -0.74 -4.86
CA ALA A 82 -4.66 -1.49 -5.94
C ALA A 82 -3.25 -1.96 -5.53
N LYS A 83 -3.18 -3.10 -4.85
CA LYS A 83 -1.91 -3.74 -4.45
C LYS A 83 -1.68 -5.04 -5.20
N PHE A 84 -0.69 -5.01 -6.11
CA PHE A 84 -0.36 -6.12 -6.98
C PHE A 84 0.60 -7.12 -6.34
N ALA A 85 0.49 -8.39 -6.74
CA ALA A 85 1.43 -9.48 -6.43
C ALA A 85 2.75 -9.30 -7.19
N SER A 86 3.55 -8.33 -6.77
CA SER A 86 4.72 -7.86 -7.51
C SER A 86 6.04 -8.53 -7.11
N ALA A 87 6.93 -8.68 -8.10
CA ALA A 87 8.33 -9.05 -7.88
C ALA A 87 9.17 -7.93 -7.25
N PHE A 88 8.68 -6.68 -7.23
CA PHE A 88 9.41 -5.53 -6.68
C PHE A 88 9.40 -5.46 -5.14
N TYR A 89 8.83 -6.43 -4.43
CA TYR A 89 8.81 -6.45 -2.96
C TYR A 89 10.01 -7.14 -2.31
N GLY A 90 10.96 -7.70 -3.08
CA GLY A 90 12.10 -8.46 -2.56
C GLY A 90 12.84 -7.76 -1.40
N PRO A 91 13.38 -6.54 -1.61
CA PRO A 91 14.14 -5.86 -0.55
C PRO A 91 13.28 -5.47 0.67
N PHE A 92 11.99 -5.21 0.50
CA PHE A 92 11.06 -4.98 1.62
C PHE A 92 10.92 -6.24 2.47
N ARG A 93 10.74 -7.42 1.84
CA ARG A 93 10.60 -8.70 2.56
C ARG A 93 11.83 -9.04 3.40
N GLU A 94 13.03 -8.69 2.91
CA GLU A 94 14.26 -8.80 3.69
C GLU A 94 14.26 -7.82 4.87
N ALA A 95 13.87 -6.55 4.64
CA ALA A 95 13.83 -5.53 5.69
C ALA A 95 12.85 -5.85 6.82
N VAL A 96 11.70 -6.46 6.52
CA VAL A 96 10.69 -6.85 7.53
C VAL A 96 10.85 -8.29 8.02
N SER A 97 11.91 -9.00 7.63
CA SER A 97 12.17 -10.40 8.04
C SER A 97 10.98 -11.34 7.79
N SER A 98 10.32 -11.21 6.65
CA SER A 98 9.13 -12.00 6.29
C SER A 98 9.41 -13.51 6.33
N SER A 99 8.64 -14.27 7.13
CA SER A 99 8.73 -15.73 7.26
C SER A 99 7.91 -16.53 6.23
N LEU A 100 7.27 -15.83 5.27
CA LEU A 100 6.31 -16.42 4.34
C LEU A 100 6.83 -17.64 3.56
N SER A 101 6.06 -18.72 3.63
CA SER A 101 6.14 -19.87 2.72
C SER A 101 4.95 -19.83 1.75
N GLY A 102 5.19 -19.96 0.44
CA GLY A 102 4.15 -19.82 -0.59
C GLY A 102 4.15 -18.43 -1.24
N ASP A 103 2.96 -17.94 -1.61
CA ASP A 103 2.80 -16.62 -2.23
C ASP A 103 1.55 -15.89 -1.73
N ARG A 104 1.38 -14.66 -2.21
CA ARG A 104 0.28 -13.75 -1.82
C ARG A 104 -0.75 -13.57 -2.95
N ARG A 105 -0.72 -14.43 -3.98
CA ARG A 105 -1.51 -14.24 -5.22
C ARG A 105 -3.01 -14.52 -5.05
N THR A 106 -3.42 -15.08 -3.91
CA THR A 106 -4.83 -15.31 -3.63
C THR A 106 -5.55 -14.08 -3.06
N TYR A 107 -4.84 -12.98 -2.83
CA TYR A 107 -5.40 -11.72 -2.34
C TYR A 107 -4.70 -10.48 -2.92
N GLN A 108 -3.41 -10.53 -3.24
CA GLN A 108 -2.77 -9.48 -4.04
C GLN A 108 -3.11 -9.67 -5.52
N GLN A 109 -3.44 -8.56 -6.19
CA GLN A 109 -3.93 -8.55 -7.57
C GLN A 109 -2.91 -9.11 -8.56
N GLU A 110 -3.40 -9.68 -9.66
CA GLU A 110 -2.56 -10.12 -10.76
C GLU A 110 -1.97 -8.90 -11.51
N PRO A 111 -0.64 -8.82 -11.73
CA PRO A 111 0.01 -7.67 -12.36
C PRO A 111 -0.57 -7.17 -13.69
N GLY A 112 -1.12 -8.04 -14.53
CA GLY A 112 -1.71 -7.68 -15.82
C GLY A 112 -3.17 -7.22 -15.75
N ASN A 113 -3.80 -7.23 -14.58
CA ASN A 113 -5.24 -7.03 -14.44
C ASN A 113 -5.63 -5.60 -14.01
N ALA A 114 -5.44 -4.63 -14.92
CA ALA A 114 -5.82 -3.24 -14.65
C ALA A 114 -7.33 -3.04 -14.42
N ALA A 115 -8.18 -3.90 -14.98
CA ALA A 115 -9.63 -3.82 -14.80
C ALA A 115 -10.07 -4.18 -13.37
N GLU A 116 -9.47 -5.21 -12.77
CA GLU A 116 -9.64 -5.54 -11.36
C GLU A 116 -9.12 -4.43 -10.45
N ALA A 117 -7.96 -3.86 -10.77
CA ALA A 117 -7.42 -2.75 -9.99
C ALA A 117 -8.37 -1.56 -9.91
N LEU A 118 -8.98 -1.16 -11.03
CA LEU A 118 -9.98 -0.08 -11.04
C LEU A 118 -11.25 -0.47 -10.27
N ARG A 119 -11.67 -1.73 -10.37
CA ARG A 119 -12.83 -2.23 -9.62
C ARG A 119 -12.60 -2.17 -8.11
N GLU A 120 -11.43 -2.59 -7.63
CA GLU A 120 -11.09 -2.52 -6.19
C GLU A 120 -10.97 -1.07 -5.71
N ILE A 121 -10.42 -0.17 -6.54
CA ILE A 121 -10.41 1.28 -6.23
C ILE A 121 -11.85 1.80 -6.05
N GLU A 122 -12.77 1.50 -6.97
CA GLU A 122 -14.17 1.92 -6.84
C GLU A 122 -14.84 1.35 -5.59
N LEU A 123 -14.56 0.09 -5.25
CA LEU A 123 -15.09 -0.56 -4.04
C LEU A 123 -14.59 0.13 -2.77
N ASP A 124 -13.27 0.31 -2.62
CA ASP A 124 -12.70 0.96 -1.44
C ASP A 124 -13.17 2.42 -1.30
N LEU A 125 -13.43 3.13 -2.42
CA LEU A 125 -14.05 4.46 -2.40
C LEU A 125 -15.50 4.41 -1.89
N ASP A 126 -16.31 3.48 -2.38
CA ASP A 126 -17.70 3.29 -1.93
C ASP A 126 -17.77 2.86 -0.45
N GLU A 127 -16.75 2.16 0.03
CA GLU A 127 -16.60 1.71 1.42
C GLU A 127 -16.10 2.82 2.38
N GLY A 128 -15.68 3.97 1.86
CA GLY A 128 -15.32 5.15 2.66
C GLY A 128 -13.82 5.38 2.83
N ALA A 129 -12.98 4.95 1.88
CA ALA A 129 -11.57 5.33 1.85
C ALA A 129 -11.41 6.85 1.66
N ASP A 130 -10.62 7.47 2.52
CA ASP A 130 -10.29 8.91 2.43
C ASP A 130 -9.14 9.19 1.46
N ILE A 131 -8.30 8.18 1.19
CA ILE A 131 -7.19 8.20 0.25
C ILE A 131 -7.10 6.79 -0.35
N VAL A 132 -6.93 6.67 -1.66
CA VAL A 132 -6.67 5.38 -2.33
C VAL A 132 -5.24 5.29 -2.82
N MET A 133 -4.62 4.12 -2.76
CA MET A 133 -3.22 3.91 -3.11
C MET A 133 -3.04 2.80 -4.16
N VAL A 134 -2.16 3.09 -5.13
CA VAL A 134 -1.59 2.08 -6.05
C VAL A 134 -0.19 1.65 -5.59
N LYS A 135 0.04 0.34 -5.54
CA LYS A 135 1.31 -0.27 -5.11
C LYS A 135 1.63 -1.53 -5.93
N PRO A 136 2.80 -1.63 -6.57
CA PRO A 136 3.86 -0.63 -6.76
C PRO A 136 3.48 0.57 -7.65
N ALA A 137 4.35 1.57 -7.76
CA ALA A 137 4.07 2.77 -8.54
C ALA A 137 4.66 2.76 -9.97
N MET A 138 5.99 2.65 -10.12
CA MET A 138 6.65 2.82 -11.43
C MET A 138 6.20 1.78 -12.47
N GLY A 139 5.93 0.55 -12.03
CA GLY A 139 5.41 -0.51 -12.90
C GLY A 139 3.94 -0.37 -13.28
N TYR A 140 3.21 0.58 -12.68
CA TYR A 140 1.74 0.66 -12.73
C TYR A 140 1.25 2.11 -12.86
N LEU A 141 2.03 2.97 -13.53
CA LEU A 141 1.67 4.39 -13.71
C LEU A 141 0.38 4.58 -14.52
N ASP A 142 0.04 3.63 -15.37
CA ASP A 142 -1.25 3.54 -16.06
C ASP A 142 -2.42 3.32 -15.08
N VAL A 143 -2.23 2.49 -14.06
CA VAL A 143 -3.22 2.27 -12.99
C VAL A 143 -3.32 3.51 -12.09
N VAL A 144 -2.20 4.18 -11.79
CA VAL A 144 -2.21 5.47 -11.07
C VAL A 144 -3.03 6.52 -11.83
N ALA A 145 -2.86 6.59 -13.17
CA ALA A 145 -3.63 7.50 -14.00
C ALA A 145 -5.13 7.15 -14.01
N ALA A 146 -5.47 5.87 -14.17
CA ALA A 146 -6.86 5.41 -14.11
C ALA A 146 -7.49 5.70 -12.73
N ALA A 147 -6.75 5.52 -11.64
CA ALA A 147 -7.20 5.88 -10.29
C ALA A 147 -7.49 7.38 -10.16
N ALA A 148 -6.58 8.22 -10.66
CA ALA A 148 -6.73 9.69 -10.62
C ALA A 148 -7.90 10.19 -11.46
N ASP A 149 -8.25 9.51 -12.55
CA ASP A 149 -9.38 9.88 -13.42
C ASP A 149 -10.74 9.64 -12.74
N VAL A 150 -10.85 8.66 -11.84
CA VAL A 150 -12.12 8.29 -11.20
C VAL A 150 -12.23 8.72 -9.74
N SER A 151 -11.10 8.91 -9.05
CA SER A 151 -11.09 9.12 -7.60
C SER A 151 -11.58 10.52 -7.22
N PRO A 152 -12.60 10.64 -6.36
CA PRO A 152 -13.02 11.93 -5.78
C PRO A 152 -12.11 12.37 -4.61
N VAL A 153 -11.22 11.50 -4.14
CA VAL A 153 -10.30 11.73 -3.02
C VAL A 153 -8.83 11.68 -3.48
N PRO A 154 -7.85 12.16 -2.69
CA PRO A 154 -6.45 12.11 -3.07
C PRO A 154 -5.98 10.70 -3.44
N VAL A 155 -5.19 10.61 -4.51
CA VAL A 155 -4.54 9.35 -4.90
C VAL A 155 -3.13 9.30 -4.32
N ALA A 156 -2.75 8.17 -3.74
CA ALA A 156 -1.39 7.91 -3.32
C ALA A 156 -0.74 6.85 -4.22
N ALA A 157 0.58 6.88 -4.32
CA ALA A 157 1.33 5.85 -5.01
C ALA A 157 2.58 5.50 -4.21
N TYR A 158 2.85 4.20 -4.06
CA TYR A 158 4.03 3.73 -3.34
C TYR A 158 5.13 3.32 -4.32
N GLN A 159 6.20 4.12 -4.36
CA GLN A 159 7.46 3.72 -4.96
C GLN A 159 8.20 2.73 -4.06
N VAL A 160 8.10 1.45 -4.38
CA VAL A 160 8.43 0.36 -3.46
C VAL A 160 9.92 0.01 -3.43
N SER A 161 10.28 -0.88 -2.52
CA SER A 161 11.66 -1.22 -2.20
C SER A 161 12.48 -1.74 -3.39
N GLY A 162 11.87 -2.49 -4.31
CA GLY A 162 12.53 -3.00 -5.50
C GLY A 162 12.80 -1.89 -6.51
N GLU A 163 11.86 -0.98 -6.69
CA GLU A 163 12.04 0.22 -7.53
C GLU A 163 13.15 1.10 -6.95
N TYR A 164 13.19 1.24 -5.63
CA TYR A 164 14.30 1.87 -4.91
C TYR A 164 15.65 1.21 -5.21
N ALA A 165 15.73 -0.11 -4.97
CA ALA A 165 16.96 -0.87 -5.14
C ALA A 165 17.45 -0.86 -6.60
N MET A 166 16.55 -0.87 -7.58
CA MET A 166 16.89 -0.82 -9.00
C MET A 166 17.66 0.45 -9.36
N ILE A 167 17.15 1.62 -8.98
CA ILE A 167 17.81 2.90 -9.27
C ILE A 167 19.13 3.00 -8.50
N ARG A 168 19.14 2.62 -7.21
CA ARG A 168 20.37 2.63 -6.39
C ARG A 168 21.46 1.74 -6.98
N ALA A 169 21.10 0.53 -7.43
CA ALA A 169 22.05 -0.39 -8.03
C ALA A 169 22.60 0.13 -9.37
N ALA A 170 21.74 0.68 -10.23
CA ALA A 170 22.17 1.25 -11.52
C ALA A 170 23.09 2.47 -11.32
N ALA A 171 22.77 3.34 -10.36
CA ALA A 171 23.61 4.48 -9.99
C ALA A 171 24.96 4.04 -9.41
N ALA A 172 24.98 3.06 -8.50
CA ALA A 172 26.22 2.51 -7.92
C ALA A 172 27.16 1.90 -8.97
N ASN A 173 26.61 1.43 -10.10
CA ASN A 173 27.38 0.95 -11.25
C ASN A 173 27.75 2.04 -12.28
N ASN A 174 27.44 3.31 -11.99
CA ASN A 174 27.63 4.46 -12.87
C ASN A 174 26.90 4.35 -14.22
N TRP A 175 25.76 3.65 -14.26
CA TRP A 175 24.96 3.53 -15.49
C TRP A 175 24.04 4.72 -15.71
N ILE A 176 23.59 5.34 -14.61
CA ILE A 176 22.70 6.50 -14.60
C ILE A 176 23.13 7.49 -13.50
N ASP A 177 22.74 8.75 -13.65
CA ASP A 177 22.84 9.74 -12.58
C ASP A 177 21.72 9.51 -11.55
N GLU A 178 22.06 9.27 -10.28
CA GLU A 178 21.08 8.92 -9.24
C GLU A 178 20.06 10.04 -9.03
N ARG A 179 20.53 11.27 -8.81
CA ARG A 179 19.66 12.40 -8.48
C ARG A 179 18.66 12.66 -9.61
N ALA A 180 19.13 12.71 -10.85
CA ALA A 180 18.26 12.93 -12.01
C ALA A 180 17.24 11.80 -12.15
N ALA A 181 17.67 10.53 -12.07
CA ALA A 181 16.77 9.39 -12.22
C ALA A 181 15.71 9.31 -11.11
N VAL A 182 16.09 9.59 -9.87
CA VAL A 182 15.13 9.62 -8.75
C VAL A 182 14.10 10.73 -8.95
N LEU A 183 14.54 11.97 -9.21
CA LEU A 183 13.61 13.09 -9.40
C LEU A 183 12.70 12.88 -10.62
N GLU A 184 13.22 12.28 -11.70
CA GLU A 184 12.43 11.92 -12.87
C GLU A 184 11.38 10.85 -12.54
N SER A 185 11.73 9.83 -11.75
CA SER A 185 10.79 8.79 -11.31
C SER A 185 9.65 9.37 -10.46
N LEU A 186 9.96 10.26 -9.50
CA LEU A 186 8.96 10.93 -8.65
C LEU A 186 8.08 11.87 -9.48
N THR A 187 8.67 12.59 -10.44
CA THR A 187 7.93 13.42 -11.40
C THR A 187 7.00 12.57 -12.25
N GLY A 188 7.43 11.38 -12.68
CA GLY A 188 6.61 10.44 -13.43
C GLY A 188 5.39 9.97 -12.64
N ILE A 189 5.56 9.62 -11.37
CA ILE A 189 4.47 9.25 -10.46
C ILE A 189 3.52 10.43 -10.27
N ARG A 190 4.05 11.64 -10.02
CA ARG A 190 3.23 12.83 -9.81
C ARG A 190 2.47 13.27 -11.07
N ARG A 191 3.09 13.11 -12.24
CA ARG A 191 2.47 13.33 -13.56
C ARG A 191 1.35 12.33 -13.85
N ALA A 192 1.48 11.10 -13.38
CA ALA A 192 0.43 10.09 -13.53
C ALA A 192 -0.82 10.39 -12.69
N GLY A 193 -0.79 11.38 -11.78
CA GLY A 193 -1.97 11.84 -11.06
C GLY A 193 -1.96 11.52 -9.57
N ALA A 194 -0.97 10.79 -9.06
CA ALA A 194 -0.83 10.61 -7.61
C ALA A 194 -0.64 11.96 -6.92
N ASP A 195 -1.39 12.23 -5.85
CA ASP A 195 -1.21 13.38 -4.99
C ASP A 195 -0.10 13.23 -3.96
N ILE A 196 0.06 12.00 -3.48
CA ILE A 196 0.97 11.61 -2.41
C ILE A 196 1.89 10.52 -2.96
N VAL A 197 3.20 10.67 -2.75
CA VAL A 197 4.18 9.65 -3.12
C VAL A 197 4.85 9.11 -1.87
N LEU A 198 4.64 7.83 -1.59
CA LEU A 198 5.43 7.10 -0.59
C LEU A 198 6.71 6.62 -1.25
N THR A 199 7.86 7.08 -0.75
CA THR A 199 9.17 6.75 -1.32
C THR A 199 10.26 6.73 -0.26
N TYR A 200 11.23 5.84 -0.44
CA TYR A 200 12.43 5.76 0.40
C TYR A 200 13.39 6.94 0.20
N TRP A 201 13.26 7.69 -0.89
CA TRP A 201 14.05 8.90 -1.15
C TRP A 201 13.44 10.17 -0.56
N ALA A 202 12.41 10.10 0.28
CA ALA A 202 11.69 11.28 0.74
C ALA A 202 12.63 12.35 1.35
N VAL A 203 13.60 11.93 2.16
CA VAL A 203 14.60 12.83 2.79
C VAL A 203 15.57 13.40 1.75
N ASP A 204 16.11 12.56 0.87
CA ASP A 204 17.07 12.98 -0.15
C ASP A 204 16.42 13.94 -1.17
N ALA A 205 15.24 13.58 -1.68
CA ALA A 205 14.48 14.38 -2.63
C ALA A 205 14.08 15.74 -2.05
N ALA A 206 13.70 15.80 -0.76
CA ALA A 206 13.44 17.07 -0.09
C ALA A 206 14.67 17.99 -0.11
N GLY A 207 15.88 17.46 0.11
CA GLY A 207 17.13 18.23 0.01
C GLY A 207 17.54 18.62 -1.41
N TRP A 208 17.01 17.95 -2.44
CA TRP A 208 17.30 18.27 -3.84
C TRP A 208 16.33 19.26 -4.48
N LEU A 209 15.14 19.41 -3.89
CA LEU A 209 14.06 20.28 -4.37
C LEU A 209 14.06 21.66 -3.72
N THR A 210 14.90 21.88 -2.71
CA THR A 210 15.19 23.19 -2.11
C THR A 210 16.21 23.97 -2.91
#